data_AF-A0A2I2GGW9-F1
#
_entry.id   AF-A0A2I2GGW9-F1
#
_cell.length_a   1.000
_cell.length_b   1.000
_cell.length_c   1.000
_cell.angle_alpha   90.00
_cell.angle_beta   90.00
_cell.angle_gamma   90.00
#
_symmetry.space_group_name_H-M   'P 1'
#
loop_
_entity.id
_entity.type
_entity.pdbx_description
1 polymer ?
#
loop_
_entity_poly.entity_id
_entity_poly.type
_entity_poly.pdbx_seq_one_letter_code
_entity_poly.pdbx_strand_id
1 'polypeptide(L)'
;MSTTTTFSPLPSYLLGALCLVLGLNSFLRPSNEYPRFGLPFESAPARKPSKPTNGANANANCISPLIHLKGIRETSYGLALIALQLQRQETAVTTMAAICAFAGLGDAVVVWRFGNEEFRKKAMGHGLAFLGFGGWALWRVFS
;
A
#
# COMPACT_ATOMS: atom_id res chain seq x y z
N MET A 1 -11.61 -19.58 -30.65
CA MET A 1 -11.84 -20.49 -29.51
C MET A 1 -11.23 -19.84 -28.28
N SER A 2 -12.04 -19.29 -27.39
CA SER A 2 -11.54 -18.73 -26.13
C SER A 2 -11.36 -19.89 -25.15
N THR A 3 -10.11 -20.22 -24.84
CA THR A 3 -9.79 -21.16 -23.76
C THR A 3 -10.13 -20.50 -22.43
N THR A 4 -11.22 -20.94 -21.79
CA THR A 4 -11.60 -20.47 -20.46
C THR A 4 -10.69 -21.12 -19.41
N THR A 5 -9.54 -20.52 -19.13
CA THR A 5 -8.68 -20.96 -18.05
C THR A 5 -9.28 -20.53 -16.71
N THR A 6 -9.60 -21.52 -15.86
CA THR A 6 -10.13 -21.25 -14.52
C THR A 6 -8.95 -21.20 -13.56
N PHE A 7 -8.57 -19.99 -13.13
CA PHE A 7 -7.54 -19.80 -12.13
C PHE A 7 -8.04 -20.18 -10.73
N SER A 8 -7.12 -20.61 -9.87
CA SER A 8 -7.45 -20.79 -8.46
C SER A 8 -7.85 -19.44 -7.85
N PRO A 9 -8.97 -19.34 -7.12
CA PRO A 9 -9.42 -18.09 -6.52
C PRO A 9 -8.64 -17.71 -5.25
N LEU A 10 -7.89 -18.66 -4.68
CA LEU A 10 -7.17 -18.51 -3.41
C LEU A 10 -6.21 -17.30 -3.41
N PRO A 11 -5.35 -17.09 -4.42
CA PRO A 11 -4.42 -15.97 -4.41
C PRO A 11 -5.15 -14.62 -4.38
N SER A 12 -6.25 -14.47 -5.13
CA SER A 12 -7.05 -13.24 -5.14
C SER A 12 -7.62 -12.91 -3.77
N TYR A 13 -8.14 -13.91 -3.04
CA TYR A 13 -8.66 -13.72 -1.69
C TYR A 13 -7.55 -13.42 -0.68
N LEU A 14 -6.42 -14.11 -0.75
CA LEU A 14 -5.29 -13.85 0.16
C LEU A 14 -4.71 -12.45 -0.04
N LEU A 15 -4.49 -12.06 -1.30
CA LEU A 15 -4.01 -10.72 -1.65
C LEU A 15 -5.02 -9.65 -1.27
N GLY A 16 -6.32 -9.89 -1.55
CA GLY A 16 -7.39 -8.98 -1.17
C GLY A 16 -7.49 -8.80 0.34
N ALA A 17 -7.43 -9.89 1.11
CA ALA A 17 -7.45 -9.85 2.57
C ALA A 17 -6.22 -9.14 3.14
N LEU A 18 -5.03 -9.37 2.57
CA LEU A 18 -3.82 -8.65 2.96
C LEU A 18 -4.00 -7.14 2.76
N CYS A 19 -4.46 -6.71 1.59
CA CYS A 19 -4.74 -5.29 1.31
C CYS A 19 -5.76 -4.69 2.29
N LEU A 20 -6.83 -5.44 2.62
CA LEU A 20 -7.80 -5.00 3.63
C LEU A 20 -7.14 -4.78 5.00
N VAL A 21 -6.38 -5.77 5.48
CA VAL A 21 -5.71 -5.69 6.79
C VAL A 21 -4.74 -4.51 6.86
N LEU A 22 -3.95 -4.30 5.79
CA LEU A 22 -3.04 -3.15 5.69
C LEU A 22 -3.79 -1.82 5.70
N GLY A 23 -4.87 -1.73 4.90
CA GLY A 23 -5.70 -0.53 4.83
C GLY A 23 -6.38 -0.20 6.16
N LEU A 24 -7.02 -1.20 6.78
CA LEU A 24 -7.66 -1.09 8.11
C LEU A 24 -6.66 -0.66 9.19
N ASN A 25 -5.45 -1.22 9.18
CA ASN A 25 -4.42 -0.84 10.15
C ASN A 25 -4.01 0.64 10.01
N SER A 26 -4.13 1.24 8.82
CA SER A 26 -3.89 2.67 8.60
C SER A 26 -4.92 3.59 9.25
N PHE A 27 -6.11 3.09 9.57
CA PHE A 27 -7.13 3.82 10.34
C PHE A 27 -7.03 3.54 11.84
N LEU A 28 -6.79 2.28 12.21
CA LEU A 28 -6.76 1.85 13.61
C LEU A 28 -5.45 2.22 14.32
N ARG A 29 -4.33 2.16 13.61
CA ARG A 29 -2.97 2.38 14.13
C ARG A 29 -2.10 3.18 13.15
N PRO A 30 -2.52 4.41 12.77
CA PRO A 30 -1.84 5.22 11.76
C PRO A 30 -0.36 5.45 12.05
N SER A 31 0.03 5.64 13.31
CA SER A 31 1.44 5.85 13.68
C SER A 31 2.33 4.64 13.38
N ASN A 32 1.78 3.43 13.47
CA ASN A 32 2.53 2.20 13.20
C ASN A 32 2.75 1.97 11.70
N GLU A 33 1.98 2.66 10.85
CA GLU A 33 2.12 2.52 9.39
C GLU A 33 3.31 3.31 8.85
N TYR A 34 3.82 4.33 9.53
CA TYR A 34 5.02 5.07 9.13
C TYR A 34 6.27 4.16 9.00
N PRO A 35 6.71 3.47 10.07
CA PRO A 35 7.85 2.57 9.98
C PRO A 35 7.55 1.34 9.11
N ARG A 36 6.27 0.95 8.98
CA ARG A 36 5.87 -0.18 8.13
C ARG A 36 5.95 0.16 6.64
N PHE A 37 5.44 1.33 6.28
CA PHE A 37 5.48 1.87 4.92
C PHE A 37 6.91 2.28 4.54
N GLY A 38 7.69 2.74 5.51
CA GLY A 38 9.09 3.13 5.32
C GLY A 38 9.27 4.64 5.17
N LEU A 39 8.39 5.44 5.76
CA LEU A 39 8.51 6.90 5.77
C LEU A 39 8.64 7.41 7.21
N PRO A 40 9.44 8.47 7.43
CA PRO A 40 9.48 9.15 8.73
C PRO A 40 8.15 9.86 9.01
N PHE A 41 7.88 10.15 10.29
CA PHE A 41 6.77 11.01 10.67
C PHE A 41 6.88 12.39 10.03
N GLU A 42 5.75 12.98 9.67
CA GLU A 42 5.74 14.36 9.19
C GLU A 42 6.02 15.33 10.34
N SER A 43 6.83 16.34 10.05
CA SER A 43 7.06 17.44 10.98
C SER A 43 5.80 18.30 11.05
N ALA A 44 5.34 18.62 12.27
CA ALA A 44 4.22 19.52 12.46
C ALA A 44 4.45 20.84 11.69
N PRO A 45 3.44 21.38 10.98
CA PRO A 45 3.57 22.71 10.39
C PRO A 45 3.90 23.71 11.50
N ALA A 46 4.89 24.56 11.27
CA ALA A 46 5.32 25.56 12.23
C ALA A 46 4.13 26.40 12.67
N ARG A 47 3.61 26.14 13.87
CA ARG A 47 2.55 26.94 14.49
C ARG A 47 3.13 28.34 14.64
N LYS A 48 2.45 29.38 14.14
CA LYS A 48 2.86 30.78 14.36
C LYS A 48 3.25 30.96 15.83
N PRO A 49 4.39 31.60 16.16
CA PRO A 49 4.94 31.59 17.50
C PRO A 49 4.01 32.33 18.46
N SER A 50 3.15 31.60 19.16
CA SER A 50 2.39 32.12 20.30
C SER A 50 3.22 31.91 21.56
N LYS A 51 4.02 32.93 21.91
CA LYS A 51 4.87 33.08 23.11
C LYS A 51 5.87 31.93 23.41
N PRO A 52 7.12 32.25 23.77
CA PRO A 52 8.10 31.24 24.15
C PRO A 52 7.72 30.67 25.52
N THR A 53 7.14 29.47 25.53
CA THR A 53 7.11 28.64 26.74
C THR A 53 8.35 27.77 26.71
N ASN A 54 9.25 28.01 27.67
CA ASN A 54 10.50 27.27 27.83
C ASN A 54 10.26 25.75 27.81
N GLY A 55 10.88 25.03 26.87
CA GLY A 55 11.06 23.58 26.94
C GLY A 55 10.27 22.70 25.95
N ALA A 56 9.47 23.25 25.03
CA ALA A 56 8.77 22.41 24.05
C ALA A 56 9.69 22.04 22.87
N ASN A 57 10.21 20.81 22.87
CA ASN A 57 10.93 20.19 21.76
C ASN A 57 10.26 20.49 20.41
N ALA A 58 11.02 21.10 19.50
CA ALA A 58 10.55 21.61 18.21
C ALA A 58 10.12 20.54 17.17
N ASN A 59 10.03 19.26 17.56
CA ASN A 59 9.74 18.15 16.66
C ASN A 59 8.53 17.37 17.18
N ALA A 60 7.34 17.97 17.13
CA ALA A 60 6.10 17.21 17.32
C ALA A 60 5.86 16.35 16.07
N ASN A 61 5.99 15.03 16.21
CA ASN A 61 5.62 14.07 15.17
C ASN A 61 4.11 14.15 14.95
N CYS A 62 3.67 14.58 13.77
CA CYS A 62 2.26 14.63 13.41
C CYS A 62 1.89 13.46 12.48
N ILE A 63 0.66 12.94 12.64
CA ILE A 63 0.09 11.98 11.72
C ILE A 63 -0.48 12.76 10.53
N SER A 64 0.16 12.60 9.38
CA SER A 64 -0.31 13.05 8.08
C SER A 64 -1.67 12.46 7.71
N PRO A 65 -2.59 13.26 7.15
CA PRO A 65 -3.76 12.74 6.45
C PRO A 65 -3.41 11.76 5.31
N LEU A 66 -2.19 11.83 4.75
CA LEU A 66 -1.75 10.92 3.69
C LEU A 66 -1.75 9.44 4.13
N ILE A 67 -1.56 9.16 5.42
CA ILE A 67 -1.63 7.78 5.92
C ILE A 67 -3.03 7.19 5.78
N HIS A 68 -4.07 8.02 5.95
CA HIS A 68 -5.45 7.60 5.78
C HIS A 68 -5.80 7.43 4.31
N LEU A 69 -5.26 8.27 3.41
CA LEU A 69 -5.41 8.08 1.95
C LEU A 69 -4.78 6.77 1.48
N LYS A 70 -3.59 6.42 1.99
CA LYS A 70 -3.00 5.09 1.77
C LYS A 70 -3.94 3.98 2.26
N GLY A 71 -4.52 4.16 3.45
CA GLY A 71 -5.51 3.25 4.02
C GLY A 71 -6.70 3.01 3.09
N ILE A 72 -7.34 4.09 2.61
CA ILE A 72 -8.46 4.04 1.67
C ILE A 72 -8.06 3.29 0.40
N ARG A 73 -6.90 3.61 -0.17
CA ARG A 73 -6.37 2.96 -1.39
C ARG A 73 -6.25 1.45 -1.21
N GLU A 74 -5.58 1.01 -0.16
CA GLU A 74 -5.34 -0.42 0.08
C GLU A 74 -6.62 -1.17 0.42
N THR A 75 -7.49 -0.59 1.24
CA THR A 75 -8.83 -1.18 1.51
C THR A 75 -9.62 -1.31 0.21
N SER A 76 -9.58 -0.29 -0.66
CA SER A 76 -10.30 -0.32 -1.96
C SER A 76 -9.77 -1.42 -2.88
N TYR A 77 -8.45 -1.59 -2.98
CA TYR A 77 -7.86 -2.70 -3.73
C TYR A 77 -8.27 -4.06 -3.18
N GLY A 78 -8.28 -4.21 -1.85
CA GLY A 78 -8.69 -5.43 -1.17
C GLY A 78 -10.14 -5.80 -1.45
N LEU A 79 -11.07 -4.84 -1.29
CA LEU A 79 -12.49 -5.02 -1.60
C LEU A 79 -12.70 -5.36 -3.08
N ALA A 80 -12.02 -4.64 -3.99
CA ALA A 80 -12.15 -4.87 -5.42
C ALA A 80 -11.68 -6.27 -5.82
N LEU A 81 -10.51 -6.71 -5.33
CA LEU A 81 -10.00 -8.06 -5.62
C LEU A 81 -10.95 -9.17 -5.14
N ILE A 82 -11.48 -9.03 -3.92
CA ILE A 82 -12.43 -10.02 -3.36
C ILE A 82 -13.74 -10.00 -4.14
N ALA A 83 -14.31 -8.82 -4.40
CA ALA A 83 -15.59 -8.69 -5.09
C ALA A 83 -15.52 -9.19 -6.53
N LEU A 84 -14.47 -8.84 -7.28
CA LEU A 84 -14.29 -9.31 -8.66
C LEU A 84 -14.06 -10.83 -8.72
N GLN A 85 -13.35 -11.39 -7.74
CA GLN A 85 -13.19 -12.84 -7.64
C GLN A 85 -14.52 -13.54 -7.32
N LEU A 86 -15.34 -12.98 -6.43
CA LEU A 86 -16.68 -13.48 -6.12
C LEU A 86 -17.59 -13.44 -7.36
N GLN A 87 -17.45 -12.40 -8.18
CA GLN A 87 -18.18 -12.26 -9.45
C GLN A 87 -17.62 -13.13 -10.59
N ARG A 88 -16.55 -13.90 -10.35
CA ARG A 88 -15.86 -14.73 -11.37
C ARG A 88 -15.33 -13.91 -12.56
N GLN A 89 -15.00 -12.65 -12.33
CA GLN A 89 -14.46 -11.74 -13.35
C GLN A 89 -12.94 -11.89 -13.46
N GLU A 90 -12.48 -13.03 -13.99
CA GLU A 90 -11.06 -13.39 -14.01
C GLU A 90 -10.17 -12.38 -14.73
N THR A 91 -10.64 -11.78 -15.84
CA THR A 91 -9.91 -10.72 -16.53
C THR A 91 -9.73 -9.48 -15.65
N ALA A 92 -10.79 -9.07 -14.94
CA ALA A 92 -10.74 -7.91 -14.06
C ALA A 92 -9.83 -8.14 -12.85
N VAL A 93 -9.77 -9.36 -12.31
CA VAL A 93 -8.81 -9.73 -11.26
C VAL A 93 -7.37 -9.62 -11.78
N THR A 94 -7.08 -10.09 -13.00
CA THR A 94 -5.77 -9.93 -13.62
C THR A 94 -5.41 -8.45 -13.80
N THR A 95 -6.35 -7.62 -14.26
CA THR A 95 -6.15 -6.17 -14.38
C THR A 95 -5.88 -5.52 -13.03
N MET A 96 -6.62 -5.89 -11.99
CA MET A 96 -6.38 -5.38 -10.64
C MET A 96 -5.02 -5.80 -10.08
N ALA A 97 -4.57 -7.04 -10.36
CA ALA A 97 -3.23 -7.46 -9.98
C ALA A 97 -2.15 -6.58 -10.65
N ALA A 98 -2.30 -6.24 -11.93
CA ALA A 98 -1.39 -5.32 -12.62
C ALA A 98 -1.42 -3.89 -12.02
N ILE A 99 -2.61 -3.39 -11.65
CA ILE A 99 -2.76 -2.09 -10.98
C ILE A 99 -2.07 -2.11 -9.60
N CYS A 100 -2.27 -3.17 -8.81
CA CYS A 100 -1.60 -3.34 -7.51
C CYS A 100 -0.07 -3.41 -7.67
N ALA A 101 0.41 -4.09 -8.72
CA ALA A 101 1.83 -4.11 -9.04
C ALA A 101 2.35 -2.68 -9.28
N PHE A 102 1.70 -1.93 -10.17
CA PHE A 102 2.11 -0.55 -10.48
C PHE A 102 2.09 0.36 -9.24
N ALA A 103 1.07 0.22 -8.38
CA ALA A 103 1.01 0.93 -7.11
C ALA A 103 2.19 0.57 -6.20
N GLY A 104 2.53 -0.71 -6.07
CA GLY A 104 3.68 -1.17 -5.29
C GLY A 104 5.02 -0.66 -5.84
N LEU A 105 5.16 -0.53 -7.16
CA LEU A 105 6.33 0.11 -7.77
C LEU A 105 6.42 1.59 -7.41
N GLY A 106 5.29 2.31 -7.48
CA GLY A 106 5.20 3.71 -7.04
C GLY A 106 5.60 3.87 -5.57
N ASP A 107 5.10 3.00 -4.70
CA ASP A 107 5.44 2.98 -3.27
C ASP A 107 6.94 2.72 -3.05
N ALA A 108 7.54 1.80 -3.81
CA ALA A 108 8.98 1.55 -3.76
C ALA A 108 9.80 2.79 -4.13
N VAL A 109 9.41 3.51 -5.18
CA VAL A 109 10.06 4.76 -5.61
C VAL A 109 9.92 5.84 -4.54
N VAL A 110 8.73 6.02 -3.97
CA VAL A 110 8.48 7.01 -2.91
C VAL A 110 9.33 6.73 -1.68
N VAL A 111 9.34 5.49 -1.20
CA VAL A 111 10.14 5.10 -0.03
C VAL A 111 11.64 5.22 -0.30
N TRP A 112 12.08 4.90 -1.52
CA TRP A 112 13.49 5.06 -1.88
C TRP A 112 13.95 6.53 -1.88
N ARG A 113 13.06 7.45 -2.30
CA ARG A 113 13.38 8.87 -2.48
C ARG A 113 13.17 9.69 -1.20
N PHE A 114 12.16 9.37 -0.41
CA PHE A 114 11.70 10.15 0.75
C PHE A 114 11.83 9.42 2.09
N GLY A 115 12.18 8.13 2.09
CA GLY A 115 12.51 7.39 3.31
C GLY A 115 13.92 7.72 3.81
N ASN A 116 14.11 7.65 5.12
CA ASN A 116 15.45 7.75 5.75
C ASN A 116 16.32 6.54 5.36
N GLU A 117 17.64 6.60 5.57
CA GLU A 117 18.57 5.50 5.23
C GLU A 117 18.16 4.15 5.85
N GLU A 118 17.62 4.19 7.07
CA GLU A 118 17.09 3.01 7.77
C GLU A 118 15.90 2.37 7.01
N PHE A 119 15.08 3.18 6.36
CA PHE A 119 13.87 2.75 5.67
C PHE A 119 14.05 2.47 4.18
N ARG A 120 15.17 2.84 3.55
CA ARG A 120 15.43 2.51 2.14
C ARG A 120 15.44 1.00 1.87
N LYS A 121 15.80 0.18 2.88
CA LYS A 121 15.66 -1.29 2.80
C LYS A 121 14.19 -1.74 2.67
N LYS A 122 13.22 -0.95 3.14
CA LYS A 122 11.78 -1.22 2.98
C LYS A 122 11.29 -0.99 1.56
N ALA A 123 11.97 -0.14 0.77
CA ALA A 123 11.66 0.02 -0.65
C ALA A 123 11.79 -1.31 -1.40
N MET A 124 12.72 -2.19 -1.00
CA MET A 124 12.85 -3.53 -1.58
C MET A 124 11.61 -4.40 -1.32
N GLY A 125 10.96 -4.25 -0.16
CA GLY A 125 9.72 -4.97 0.15
C GLY A 125 8.56 -4.55 -0.75
N HIS A 126 8.45 -3.25 -1.05
CA HIS A 126 7.49 -2.74 -2.03
C HIS A 126 7.82 -3.19 -3.46
N GLY A 127 9.11 -3.21 -3.82
CA GLY A 127 9.57 -3.77 -5.09
C GLY A 127 9.24 -5.27 -5.22
N LEU A 128 9.34 -6.04 -4.14
CA LEU A 128 8.93 -7.44 -4.13
C LEU A 128 7.42 -7.58 -4.32
N ALA A 129 6.61 -6.69 -3.74
CA ALA A 129 5.17 -6.67 -4.01
C ALA A 129 4.88 -6.39 -5.49
N PHE A 130 5.57 -5.42 -6.11
CA PHE A 130 5.48 -5.18 -7.56
C PHE A 130 5.78 -6.45 -8.37
N LEU A 131 6.90 -7.14 -8.06
CA LEU A 131 7.27 -8.36 -8.77
C LEU A 131 6.28 -9.51 -8.53
N GLY A 132 5.77 -9.66 -7.31
CA GLY A 132 4.79 -10.69 -6.97
C GLY A 132 3.46 -10.48 -7.72
N PHE A 133 2.89 -9.28 -7.63
CA PHE A 133 1.65 -8.95 -8.32
C PHE A 133 1.81 -8.93 -9.85
N GLY A 134 2.91 -8.33 -10.34
CA GLY A 134 3.19 -8.22 -11.77
C GLY A 134 3.50 -9.58 -12.40
N GLY A 135 4.31 -10.40 -11.74
CA GLY A 135 4.60 -11.77 -12.17
C GLY A 135 3.35 -12.64 -12.19
N TRP A 136 2.49 -12.53 -11.17
CA TRP A 136 1.23 -13.26 -11.13
C TRP A 136 0.25 -12.79 -12.23
N ALA A 137 0.15 -11.48 -12.48
CA ALA A 137 -0.66 -10.93 -13.55
C ALA A 137 -0.18 -11.41 -14.93
N LEU A 138 1.14 -11.34 -15.19
CA LEU A 138 1.72 -11.82 -16.45
C LEU A 138 1.50 -13.32 -16.63
N TRP A 139 1.70 -14.14 -15.59
CA TRP A 139 1.42 -15.57 -15.65
C TRP A 139 -0.03 -15.84 -16.02
N ARG A 140 -1.00 -15.12 -15.44
CA ARG A 140 -2.43 -15.23 -15.78
C ARG A 140 -2.77 -14.81 -17.21
N VAL A 141 -1.98 -13.91 -17.80
CA VAL A 141 -2.19 -13.48 -19.20
C VAL A 141 -1.68 -14.53 -20.19
N PHE A 142 -0.60 -15.23 -19.86
CA PHE A 142 0.06 -16.18 -20.76
C PHE A 142 -0.26 -17.66 -20.49
N SER A 143 -1.15 -17.97 -19.53
CA SER A 143 -1.55 -19.34 -19.17
C SER A 143 -2.94 -19.72 -19.63
#